data_AF-A0A5M3Q1N3-F1
#
_entry.id   AF-A0A5M3Q1N3-F1
#
_cell.length_a   1.000
_cell.length_b   1.000
_cell.length_c   1.000
_cell.angle_alpha   90.00
_cell.angle_beta   90.00
_cell.angle_gamma   90.00
#
_symmetry.space_group_name_H-M   'P 1'
#
loop_
_entity.id
_entity.type
_entity.pdbx_description
1 polymer ?
#
loop_
_entity_poly.entity_id
_entity_poly.type
_entity_poly.pdbx_seq_one_letter_code
_entity_poly.pdbx_strand_id
1 'polypeptide(L)'
;MKRVIKMSQAWIAAFILGLLLTGCGGGGSSESAGTQTGSSGSTSSPERSAVLSWSAPLTRVNGESIPMGELDKYVIRYGQDAEELSEEVVVINAQAEAEMSYEVSGLDVGTWYFTIQVQDTNGLISEPSDVVSKSIRS
;
A
#
# COMPACT_ATOMS: atom_id res chain seq x y z
N MET A 1 -15.61 28.66 8.58
CA MET A 1 -16.20 27.33 8.27
C MET A 1 -15.04 26.42 7.86
N LYS A 2 -14.92 25.21 8.44
CA LYS A 2 -13.79 24.30 8.20
C LYS A 2 -13.83 23.76 6.77
N ARG A 3 -12.76 23.95 6.00
CA ARG A 3 -12.59 23.51 4.60
C ARG A 3 -11.82 22.18 4.50
N VAL A 4 -12.20 21.19 5.29
CA VAL A 4 -11.51 19.87 5.26
C VAL A 4 -11.94 19.08 4.02
N ILE A 5 -11.13 18.12 3.57
CA ILE A 5 -11.38 17.34 2.33
C ILE A 5 -12.10 16.03 2.68
N LYS A 6 -12.99 15.51 1.81
CA LYS A 6 -13.69 14.23 2.06
C LYS A 6 -12.97 13.08 1.35
N MET A 7 -12.23 12.27 2.08
CA MET A 7 -11.63 11.06 1.51
C MET A 7 -12.69 9.97 1.30
N SER A 8 -12.79 9.46 0.07
CA SER A 8 -13.60 8.29 -0.27
C SER A 8 -12.87 6.99 0.08
N GLN A 9 -13.62 5.90 0.20
CA GLN A 9 -13.18 4.63 0.75
C GLN A 9 -11.87 4.10 0.15
N ALA A 10 -10.97 3.66 1.03
CA ALA A 10 -9.79 2.88 0.66
C ALA A 10 -10.15 1.39 0.74
N TRP A 11 -9.86 0.61 -0.29
CA TRP A 11 -10.10 -0.84 -0.31
C TRP A 11 -8.77 -1.58 -0.52
N ILE A 12 -8.61 -2.73 0.12
CA ILE A 12 -7.41 -3.57 -0.03
C ILE A 12 -7.62 -4.52 -1.20
N ALA A 13 -6.79 -4.42 -2.23
CA ALA A 13 -6.80 -5.35 -3.35
C ALA A 13 -6.07 -6.64 -2.93
N ALA A 14 -6.82 -7.66 -2.53
CA ALA A 14 -6.27 -8.99 -2.33
C ALA A 14 -6.10 -9.68 -3.70
N PHE A 15 -5.02 -9.38 -4.42
CA PHE A 15 -4.63 -10.16 -5.59
C PHE A 15 -4.09 -11.51 -5.12
N ILE A 16 -4.98 -12.50 -5.00
CA ILE A 16 -4.58 -13.90 -4.83
C ILE A 16 -4.09 -14.38 -6.20
N LEU A 17 -2.80 -14.24 -6.46
CA LEU A 17 -2.15 -14.88 -7.60
C LEU A 17 -1.98 -16.38 -7.29
N GLY A 18 -3.08 -17.12 -7.42
CA GLY A 18 -3.10 -18.57 -7.45
C GLY A 18 -3.19 -19.07 -8.88
N LEU A 19 -2.08 -19.52 -9.45
CA LEU A 19 -2.10 -20.40 -10.62
C LEU A 19 -1.00 -21.46 -10.49
N LEU A 20 -1.44 -22.63 -9.99
CA LEU A 20 -0.74 -23.89 -10.12
C LEU A 20 -0.65 -24.24 -11.60
N LEU A 21 0.56 -24.32 -12.15
CA LEU A 21 0.83 -25.04 -13.39
C LEU A 21 1.83 -26.14 -13.08
N THR A 22 1.28 -27.29 -12.69
CA THR A 22 1.92 -28.59 -12.89
C THR A 22 2.11 -28.79 -14.40
N GLY A 23 3.35 -28.60 -14.88
CA GLY A 23 3.76 -28.87 -16.25
C GLY A 23 4.95 -29.82 -16.24
N CYS A 24 4.74 -31.04 -16.74
CA CYS A 24 5.71 -32.12 -16.88
C CYS A 24 6.53 -31.97 -18.18
N GLY A 25 7.82 -32.32 -18.13
CA GLY A 25 8.70 -32.56 -19.29
C GLY A 25 10.06 -31.86 -19.13
N GLY A 26 11.24 -32.48 -19.21
CA GLY A 26 11.66 -33.83 -19.56
C GLY A 26 13.11 -33.76 -20.07
N GLY A 27 14.04 -34.38 -19.33
CA GLY A 27 15.32 -34.99 -19.77
C GLY A 27 16.41 -34.20 -20.52
N GLY A 28 17.61 -34.16 -19.94
CA GLY A 28 18.87 -33.88 -20.66
C GLY A 28 20.08 -33.70 -19.76
N SER A 29 20.82 -34.79 -19.51
CA SER A 29 22.05 -34.84 -18.70
C SER A 29 23.23 -34.09 -19.35
N SER A 30 24.09 -33.46 -18.55
CA SER A 30 25.57 -33.54 -18.63
C SER A 30 26.23 -32.73 -17.50
N GLU A 31 27.23 -33.35 -16.88
CA GLU A 31 27.95 -32.88 -15.70
C GLU A 31 28.88 -31.68 -15.97
N SER A 32 29.13 -30.85 -14.95
CA SER A 32 30.47 -30.31 -14.67
C SER A 32 30.55 -29.71 -13.27
N ALA A 33 31.59 -30.15 -12.56
CA ALA A 33 31.93 -29.78 -11.20
C ALA A 33 32.38 -28.31 -11.09
N GLY A 34 32.02 -27.68 -9.97
CA GLY A 34 32.50 -26.37 -9.56
C GLY A 34 32.08 -26.07 -8.13
N THR A 35 32.93 -26.45 -7.18
CA THR A 35 32.73 -26.26 -5.74
C THR A 35 32.88 -24.80 -5.32
N GLN A 36 31.78 -24.26 -4.77
CA GLN A 36 31.67 -23.29 -3.66
C GLN A 36 32.66 -22.10 -3.58
N THR A 37 32.15 -20.88 -3.75
CA THR A 37 32.48 -19.76 -2.83
C THR A 37 31.39 -18.68 -2.86
N GLY A 38 30.77 -18.41 -1.70
CA GLY A 38 30.06 -17.15 -1.44
C GLY A 38 28.58 -17.07 -1.81
N SER A 39 27.77 -18.08 -1.43
CA SER A 39 26.32 -17.91 -1.36
C SER A 39 26.02 -16.89 -0.24
N SER A 40 25.91 -15.62 -0.61
CA SER A 40 25.13 -14.68 0.19
C SER A 40 23.69 -15.13 0.04
N GLY A 41 23.27 -16.02 0.94
CA GLY A 41 21.88 -16.40 1.09
C GLY A 41 21.10 -15.16 1.47
N SER A 42 20.65 -14.41 0.47
CA SER A 42 19.47 -13.58 0.59
C SER A 42 18.37 -14.54 0.99
N THR A 43 18.15 -14.68 2.29
CA THR A 43 16.95 -15.32 2.79
C THR A 43 15.86 -14.36 2.34
N SER A 44 15.25 -14.65 1.19
CA SER A 44 14.03 -13.99 0.75
C SER A 44 12.96 -14.42 1.74
N SER A 45 12.94 -13.79 2.91
CA SER A 45 11.78 -13.79 3.77
C SER A 45 10.61 -13.43 2.86
N PRO A 46 9.47 -14.15 2.93
CA PRO A 46 8.31 -13.76 2.13
C PRO A 46 8.08 -12.28 2.37
N GLU A 47 8.14 -11.49 1.30
CA GLU A 47 7.90 -10.06 1.38
C GLU A 47 6.43 -9.88 1.77
N ARG A 48 6.20 -9.70 3.06
CA ARG A 48 4.87 -9.52 3.63
C ARG A 48 4.46 -8.09 3.38
N SER A 49 3.40 -7.91 2.61
CA SER A 49 2.95 -6.59 2.20
C SER A 49 1.43 -6.43 2.18
N ALA A 50 0.99 -5.19 2.17
CA ALA A 50 -0.38 -4.77 1.96
C ALA A 50 -0.44 -3.73 0.83
N VAL A 51 -1.19 -4.04 -0.23
CA VAL A 51 -1.50 -3.07 -1.27
C VAL A 51 -2.80 -2.37 -0.89
N LEU A 52 -2.69 -1.05 -0.68
CA LEU A 52 -3.84 -0.17 -0.53
C LEU A 52 -4.20 0.39 -1.89
N SER A 53 -5.49 0.57 -2.13
CA SER A 53 -5.99 1.32 -3.28
C SER A 53 -7.12 2.24 -2.83
N TRP A 54 -7.19 3.43 -3.40
CA TRP A 54 -8.17 4.45 -3.04
C TRP A 54 -8.67 5.21 -4.27
N SER A 55 -9.54 6.17 -4.06
CA SER A 55 -9.98 7.11 -5.10
C SER A 55 -9.70 8.54 -4.65
N ALA A 56 -9.28 9.40 -5.58
CA ALA A 56 -9.07 10.80 -5.28
C ALA A 56 -10.38 11.46 -4.80
N PRO A 57 -10.29 12.36 -3.81
CA PRO A 57 -11.42 13.17 -3.42
C PRO A 57 -11.80 14.13 -4.53
N LEU A 58 -13.09 14.25 -4.80
CA LEU A 58 -13.64 15.17 -5.79
C LEU A 58 -14.22 16.43 -5.16
N THR A 59 -14.47 16.40 -3.84
CA THR A 59 -15.08 17.51 -3.09
C THR A 59 -14.44 17.70 -1.73
N ARG A 60 -14.49 18.93 -1.25
CA ARG A 60 -14.28 19.32 0.14
C ARG A 60 -15.53 19.00 0.96
N VAL A 61 -15.44 19.01 2.29
CA VAL A 61 -16.57 18.70 3.18
C VAL A 61 -17.71 19.70 3.10
N ASN A 62 -17.42 20.93 2.66
CA ASN A 62 -18.43 21.95 2.41
C ASN A 62 -19.12 21.79 1.05
N GLY A 63 -18.77 20.74 0.28
CA GLY A 63 -19.35 20.45 -1.02
C GLY A 63 -18.68 21.16 -2.20
N GLU A 64 -17.69 22.03 -1.97
CA GLU A 64 -16.92 22.63 -3.07
C GLU A 64 -16.09 21.55 -3.77
N SER A 65 -16.04 21.57 -5.11
CA SER A 65 -15.17 20.68 -5.87
C SER A 65 -13.70 20.97 -5.58
N ILE A 66 -12.88 19.92 -5.50
CA ILE A 66 -11.42 20.02 -5.42
C ILE A 66 -10.82 19.37 -6.67
N PRO A 67 -10.08 20.13 -7.50
CA PRO A 67 -9.42 19.56 -8.66
C PRO A 67 -8.20 18.72 -8.25
N MET A 68 -7.85 17.71 -9.05
CA MET A 68 -6.68 16.87 -8.81
C MET A 68 -5.40 17.69 -8.62
N GLY A 69 -5.24 18.77 -9.39
CA GLY A 69 -4.08 19.67 -9.30
C GLY A 69 -3.94 20.43 -7.98
N GLU A 70 -4.96 20.44 -7.13
CA GLU A 70 -4.87 21.00 -5.77
C GLU A 70 -4.44 19.95 -4.73
N LEU A 71 -4.36 18.66 -5.08
CA LEU A 71 -3.93 17.61 -4.16
C LEU A 71 -2.40 17.58 -4.11
N ASP A 72 -1.81 17.82 -2.94
CA ASP A 72 -0.36 17.84 -2.76
C ASP A 72 0.18 16.43 -2.52
N LYS A 73 -0.39 15.73 -1.53
CA LYS A 73 0.07 14.40 -1.11
C LYS A 73 -1.03 13.59 -0.41
N TYR A 74 -0.83 12.28 -0.36
CA TYR A 74 -1.56 11.38 0.51
C TYR A 74 -0.70 10.95 1.70
N VAL A 75 -1.34 10.75 2.85
CA VAL A 75 -0.71 10.27 4.07
C VAL A 75 -1.42 8.99 4.48
N ILE A 76 -0.71 7.87 4.46
CA ILE A 76 -1.19 6.57 4.90
C ILE A 76 -0.68 6.34 6.31
N ARG A 77 -1.58 6.13 7.26
CA ARG A 77 -1.22 5.74 8.63
C ARG A 77 -1.60 4.29 8.87
N TYR A 78 -0.72 3.55 9.54
CA TYR A 78 -0.94 2.13 9.78
C TYR A 78 -0.33 1.64 11.09
N GLY A 79 -0.79 0.49 11.55
CA GLY A 79 -0.37 -0.11 12.82
C GLY A 79 -1.08 -1.43 13.09
N GLN A 80 -0.67 -2.15 14.14
CA GLN A 80 -1.35 -3.36 14.61
C GLN A 80 -2.43 -3.07 15.67
N ASP A 81 -2.49 -1.84 16.17
CA ASP A 81 -3.60 -1.32 16.97
C ASP A 81 -4.50 -0.44 16.10
N ALA A 82 -5.80 -0.72 16.08
CA ALA A 82 -6.77 0.05 15.29
C ALA A 82 -7.03 1.45 15.86
N GLU A 83 -6.78 1.65 17.15
CA GLU A 83 -6.95 2.94 17.84
C GLU A 83 -5.66 3.79 17.82
N GLU A 84 -4.50 3.17 17.55
CA GLU A 84 -3.19 3.81 17.49
C GLU A 84 -2.38 3.39 16.26
N LEU A 85 -2.52 4.15 15.17
CA LEU A 85 -1.75 3.95 13.93
C LEU A 85 -0.42 4.72 14.00
N SER A 86 0.62 4.06 14.54
CA SER A 86 1.93 4.67 14.84
C SER A 86 2.83 4.89 13.62
N GLU A 87 2.63 4.11 12.56
CA GLU A 87 3.46 4.17 11.35
C GLU A 87 2.85 5.09 10.29
N GLU A 88 3.71 5.71 9.48
CA GLU A 88 3.29 6.67 8.45
C GLU A 88 4.08 6.48 7.15
N VAL A 89 3.35 6.55 6.04
CA VAL A 89 3.89 6.68 4.68
C VAL A 89 3.30 7.92 4.04
N VAL A 90 4.14 8.68 3.35
CA VAL A 90 3.73 9.86 2.57
C VAL A 90 3.89 9.58 1.07
N VAL A 91 2.78 9.65 0.34
CA VAL A 91 2.76 9.56 -1.12
C VAL A 91 2.69 10.99 -1.68
N ILE A 92 3.83 11.48 -2.16
CA ILE A 92 3.98 12.84 -2.69
C ILE A 92 3.48 12.97 -4.13
N ASN A 93 3.41 14.21 -4.63
CA ASN A 93 3.08 14.54 -6.02
C ASN A 93 1.69 14.06 -6.46
N ALA A 94 0.69 14.18 -5.56
CA ALA A 94 -0.68 13.75 -5.85
C ALA A 94 -1.27 14.47 -7.06
N GLN A 95 -0.90 15.72 -7.30
CA GLN A 95 -1.37 16.54 -8.41
C GLN A 95 -1.10 15.99 -9.82
N ALA A 96 -0.04 15.19 -10.01
CA ALA A 96 0.46 14.82 -11.34
C ALA A 96 0.59 13.31 -11.54
N GLU A 97 1.10 12.58 -10.53
CA GLU A 97 1.57 11.21 -10.72
C GLU A 97 1.25 10.27 -9.56
N ALA A 98 0.34 10.62 -8.64
CA ALA A 98 -0.05 9.66 -7.62
C ALA A 98 -0.76 8.47 -8.27
N GLU A 99 -0.10 7.32 -8.25
CA GLU A 99 -0.79 6.04 -8.31
C GLU A 99 -1.83 6.04 -7.18
N MET A 100 -3.07 5.69 -7.51
CA MET A 100 -4.15 5.56 -6.53
C MET A 100 -4.01 4.26 -5.71
N SER A 101 -2.77 3.83 -5.52
CA SER A 101 -2.37 2.63 -4.84
C SER A 101 -0.98 2.80 -4.24
N TYR A 102 -0.73 2.10 -3.15
CA TYR A 102 0.59 2.04 -2.55
C TYR A 102 0.78 0.68 -1.86
N GLU A 103 1.97 0.11 -1.99
CA GLU A 103 2.36 -1.12 -1.31
C GLU A 103 3.15 -0.80 -0.05
N VAL A 104 2.57 -1.16 1.10
CA VAL A 104 3.28 -1.15 2.38
C VAL A 104 3.92 -2.52 2.56
N SER A 105 5.25 -2.60 2.55
CA SER A 105 6.03 -3.82 2.70
C SER A 105 6.65 -3.95 4.10
N GLY A 106 7.27 -5.10 4.38
CA GLY A 106 7.94 -5.34 5.67
C GLY A 106 6.98 -5.54 6.85
N LEU A 107 5.75 -6.00 6.58
CA LEU A 107 4.74 -6.19 7.61
C LEU A 107 4.93 -7.51 8.37
N ASP A 108 4.89 -7.49 9.70
CA ASP A 108 4.90 -8.72 10.48
C ASP A 108 3.58 -9.49 10.42
N VAL A 109 3.61 -10.76 10.85
CA VAL A 109 2.40 -11.57 11.03
C VAL A 109 1.47 -10.89 12.05
N GLY A 110 0.18 -10.82 11.71
CA GLY A 110 -0.82 -10.13 12.53
C GLY A 110 -1.85 -9.42 11.67
N THR A 111 -2.77 -8.74 12.33
CA THR A 111 -3.73 -7.86 11.66
C THR A 111 -3.17 -6.45 11.66
N TRP A 112 -3.06 -5.87 10.47
CA TRP A 112 -2.66 -4.49 10.27
C TRP A 112 -3.88 -3.66 9.90
N TYR A 113 -3.96 -2.46 10.46
CA TYR A 113 -4.99 -1.48 10.22
C TYR A 113 -4.40 -0.29 9.47
N PHE A 114 -5.21 0.32 8.61
CA PHE A 114 -4.77 1.39 7.73
C PHE A 114 -5.85 2.46 7.61
N THR A 115 -5.41 3.71 7.55
CA THR A 115 -6.22 4.85 7.12
C THR A 115 -5.44 5.68 6.12
N ILE A 116 -6.15 6.47 5.32
CA ILE A 116 -5.54 7.42 4.39
C ILE A 116 -6.16 8.81 4.56
N GLN A 117 -5.31 9.83 4.46
CA GLN A 117 -5.67 11.23 4.41
C GLN A 117 -5.10 11.88 3.15
N VAL A 118 -5.72 12.95 2.68
CA VAL A 118 -5.14 13.82 1.65
C VAL A 118 -4.79 15.17 2.26
N GLN A 119 -3.69 15.75 1.78
CA GLN A 119 -3.36 17.14 2.02
C GLN A 119 -3.43 17.90 0.70
N ASP A 120 -4.05 19.08 0.69
CA ASP A 120 -4.00 19.98 -0.46
C ASP A 120 -2.75 20.88 -0.47
N THR A 121 -2.56 21.61 -1.56
CA THR A 121 -1.45 22.57 -1.74
C THR A 121 -1.48 23.76 -0.77
N ASN A 122 -2.59 23.96 -0.04
CA ASN A 122 -2.71 24.96 1.03
C ASN A 122 -2.37 24.37 2.41
N GLY A 123 -2.01 23.08 2.50
CA GLY A 123 -1.70 22.40 3.75
C GLY A 123 -2.93 21.93 4.53
N LEU A 124 -4.13 21.97 3.95
CA LEU A 124 -5.34 21.47 4.61
C LEU A 124 -5.42 19.95 4.47
N ILE A 125 -5.55 19.27 5.60
CA ILE A 125 -5.65 17.80 5.65
C ILE A 125 -7.11 17.37 5.84
N SER A 126 -7.50 16.28 5.15
CA SER A 126 -8.80 15.63 5.32
C SER A 126 -8.96 14.99 6.71
N GLU A 127 -10.18 14.61 7.06
CA GLU A 127 -10.35 13.56 8.07
C GLU A 127 -9.76 12.23 7.55
N PRO A 128 -9.30 11.33 8.44
CA PRO A 128 -8.94 9.97 8.06
C PRO A 128 -10.08 9.27 7.33
N SER A 129 -9.75 8.39 6.39
CA SER A 129 -10.70 7.44 5.81
C SER A 129 -11.27 6.51 6.88
N ASP A 130 -12.30 5.74 6.50
CA ASP A 130 -12.66 4.53 7.23
C ASP A 130 -11.42 3.64 7.43
N VAL A 131 -11.30 3.04 8.61
CA VAL A 131 -10.22 2.09 8.92
C VAL A 131 -10.46 0.81 8.13
N VAL A 132 -9.45 0.35 7.40
CA VAL A 132 -9.43 -0.97 6.76
C VAL A 132 -8.33 -1.83 7.34
N SER A 133 -8.43 -3.15 7.18
CA SER A 133 -7.47 -4.08 7.77
C SER A 133 -7.03 -5.21 6.84
N LYS A 134 -5.78 -5.64 6.98
CA LYS A 134 -5.24 -6.83 6.32
C LYS A 134 -4.62 -7.77 7.35
N SER A 135 -4.99 -9.05 7.32
CA SER A 135 -4.30 -10.08 8.11
C SER A 135 -3.14 -10.68 7.31
N ILE A 136 -1.94 -10.57 7.84
CA ILE A 136 -0.71 -11.18 7.32
C ILE A 136 -0.49 -12.49 8.07
N ARG A 137 -0.26 -13.58 7.33
CA ARG A 137 -0.02 -14.92 7.86
C ARG A 137 1.35 -15.44 7.39
N SER A 138 1.90 -16.39 8.14
CA SER A 138 3.18 -17.07 7.84
C SER A 138 3.05 -18.01 6.65
#